data_AF-A0A920PM87-F1
#
_entry.id   AF-A0A920PM87-F1
#
_cell.length_a   1.000
_cell.length_b   1.000
_cell.length_c   1.000
_cell.angle_alpha   90.00
_cell.angle_beta   90.00
_cell.angle_gamma   90.00
#
_symmetry.space_group_name_H-M   'P 1'
#
loop_
_entity.id
_entity.type
_entity.pdbx_description
1 polymer ?
#
loop_
_entity_poly.entity_id
_entity_poly.type
_entity_poly.pdbx_seq_one_letter_code
_entity_poly.pdbx_strand_id
1 'polypeptide(L)' 'MTGMMKSLVTRGIKKGRQLALWNYIFNCDWDIMASTTKAREQGFESFEDGERMFSQILPEMAETRMFPPL' A
#
# COMPACT_ATOMS: atom_id res chain seq x y z
N MET A 1 -14.79 8.38 30.52
CA MET A 1 -13.44 7.75 30.44
C MET A 1 -13.40 6.55 29.48
N THR A 2 -14.44 5.73 29.37
CA THR A 2 -14.49 4.51 28.52
C THR A 2 -14.38 4.76 27.00
N GLY A 3 -14.87 5.92 26.50
CA GLY A 3 -14.81 6.25 25.06
C GLY A 3 -13.41 6.64 24.55
N MET A 4 -12.61 7.31 25.39
CA MET A 4 -11.25 7.75 25.03
C MET A 4 -10.29 6.56 24.88
N MET A 5 -10.45 5.55 25.74
CA MET A 5 -9.62 4.33 25.74
C MET A 5 -9.92 3.46 24.51
N LYS A 6 -11.19 3.32 24.12
CA LYS A 6 -11.58 2.66 22.86
C LYS A 6 -10.99 3.38 21.64
N SER A 7 -11.04 4.71 21.61
CA SER A 7 -10.45 5.52 20.52
C SER A 7 -8.93 5.34 20.42
N LEU A 8 -8.21 5.29 21.54
CA LEU A 8 -6.76 5.08 21.56
C LEU A 8 -6.37 3.67 21.11
N VAL A 9 -7.09 2.64 21.57
CA VAL A 9 -6.89 1.24 21.13
C VAL A 9 -7.16 1.09 19.63
N THR A 10 -8.24 1.68 19.13
CA THR A 10 -8.57 1.60 17.70
C THR A 10 -7.52 2.30 16.82
N ARG A 11 -6.97 3.43 17.30
CA ARG A 11 -5.85 4.13 16.63
C ARG A 11 -4.55 3.34 16.68
N GLY A 12 -4.22 2.73 17.83
CA GLY A 12 -3.05 1.87 17.99
C GLY A 12 -3.09 0.65 17.07
N ILE A 13 -4.26 0.00 16.95
CA ILE A 13 -4.48 -1.14 16.06
C ILE A 13 -4.34 -0.72 14.58
N LYS A 14 -4.90 0.43 14.18
CA LYS A 14 -4.75 0.94 12.79
C LYS A 14 -3.30 1.26 12.45
N LYS A 15 -2.58 1.95 13.35
CA LYS A 15 -1.17 2.30 13.17
C LYS A 15 -0.27 1.05 13.11
N GLY A 16 -0.53 0.06 13.97
CA GLY A 16 0.19 -1.22 13.98
C GLY A 16 0.01 -2.03 12.69
N ARG A 17 -1.20 -2.05 12.11
CA ARG A 17 -1.45 -2.70 10.82
C ARG A 17 -0.75 -2.01 9.65
N GLN A 18 -0.72 -0.68 9.64
CA GLN A 18 -0.05 0.08 8.59
C GLN A 18 1.46 -0.15 8.62
N LEU A 19 2.07 -0.17 9.81
CA LEU A 19 3.49 -0.47 9.98
C LEU A 19 3.84 -1.93 9.58
N ALA A 20 2.99 -2.89 9.92
CA ALA A 20 3.18 -4.28 9.51
C ALA A 20 3.12 -4.46 7.97
N LEU A 21 2.19 -3.76 7.31
CA LEU A 21 2.09 -3.78 5.84
C LEU A 21 3.33 -3.15 5.18
N TRP A 22 3.80 -2.01 5.69
CA TRP A 22 5.03 -1.38 5.19
C TRP A 22 6.26 -2.28 5.36
N ASN A 23 6.39 -2.92 6.52
CA ASN A 23 7.46 -3.89 6.75
C ASN A 23 7.35 -5.10 5.82
N TYR A 24 6.15 -5.55 5.48
CA TYR A 24 5.95 -6.67 4.55
C TYR A 24 6.33 -6.30 3.10
N ILE A 25 5.91 -5.13 2.62
CA ILE A 25 6.16 -4.68 1.23
C ILE A 25 7.66 -4.43 0.96
N PHE A 26 8.40 -3.93 1.94
CA PHE A 26 9.81 -3.56 1.77
C PHE A 26 10.81 -4.59 2.28
N ASN A 27 10.35 -5.74 2.79
CA ASN A 27 11.23 -6.84 3.17
C ASN A 27 11.44 -7.80 1.98
N CYS A 28 12.51 -8.60 2.04
CA CYS A 28 12.96 -9.46 0.95
C CYS A 28 11.94 -10.54 0.54
N ASP A 29 10.93 -10.80 1.37
CA ASP A 29 9.82 -11.72 1.05
C ASP A 29 8.99 -11.24 -0.17
N TRP A 30 9.09 -9.96 -0.53
CA TRP A 30 8.41 -9.36 -1.67
C TRP A 30 9.20 -9.42 -3.00
N ASP A 31 10.39 -10.04 -3.02
CA ASP A 31 11.14 -10.30 -4.27
C ASP A 31 10.52 -11.46 -5.09
N ILE A 32 9.20 -11.43 -5.25
CA ILE A 32 8.40 -12.41 -5.98
C ILE A 32 7.88 -11.74 -7.24
N MET A 33 8.57 -11.96 -8.36
CA MET A 33 8.08 -11.55 -9.68
C MET A 33 7.01 -12.54 -10.14
N ALA A 34 5.76 -12.07 -10.27
CA ALA A 34 4.69 -12.87 -10.87
C ALA A 34 4.79 -12.82 -12.40
N SER A 35 4.72 -13.98 -13.05
CA SER A 35 4.67 -14.06 -14.51
C SER A 35 3.34 -13.52 -15.05
N THR A 36 3.41 -12.68 -16.08
CA THR A 36 2.24 -12.15 -16.80
C THR A 36 1.86 -12.99 -18.02
N THR A 37 2.55 -14.11 -18.29
CA THR A 37 2.36 -14.93 -19.50
C THR A 37 0.92 -15.35 -19.71
N LYS A 38 0.25 -15.88 -18.67
CA LYS A 38 -1.15 -16.34 -18.77
C LYS A 38 -2.12 -15.21 -19.17
N ALA A 39 -1.90 -13.99 -18.68
CA ALA A 39 -2.73 -12.85 -19.05
C ALA A 39 -2.51 -12.48 -20.52
N ARG A 40 -1.26 -12.46 -20.97
CA ARG A 40 -0.89 -12.16 -22.35
C ARG A 40 -1.45 -13.19 -23.34
N GLU A 41 -1.43 -14.48 -22.99
CA GLU A 41 -2.04 -15.55 -23.78
C GLU A 41 -3.56 -15.39 -23.97
N GLN A 42 -4.22 -14.66 -23.06
CA GLN A 42 -5.65 -14.34 -23.14
C GLN A 42 -5.92 -12.98 -23.80
N GLY A 43 -4.90 -12.34 -24.40
CA GLY A 43 -5.01 -11.06 -25.11
C GLY A 43 -4.86 -9.82 -24.22
N PHE A 44 -4.47 -9.95 -22.96
CA PHE A 44 -4.15 -8.80 -22.10
C PHE A 44 -2.70 -8.36 -22.34
N GLU A 45 -2.53 -7.44 -23.30
CA GLU A 45 -1.20 -6.96 -23.72
C GLU A 45 -0.78 -5.65 -23.05
N SER A 46 -1.73 -4.87 -22.53
CA SER A 46 -1.46 -3.60 -21.88
C SER A 46 -0.55 -3.79 -20.67
N PHE A 47 0.48 -2.96 -20.56
CA PHE A 47 1.35 -2.89 -19.41
C PHE A 47 1.50 -1.43 -18.98
N GLU A 48 1.70 -1.22 -17.69
CA GLU A 48 2.01 0.10 -17.14
C GLU A 48 3.47 0.19 -16.72
N ASP A 49 4.03 1.38 -16.86
CA ASP A 49 5.31 1.73 -16.26
C ASP A 49 5.11 1.88 -14.75
N GLY A 50 5.72 0.98 -13.98
CA GLY A 50 5.61 0.97 -12.53
C GLY A 50 6.12 2.25 -11.88
N GLU A 51 7.23 2.81 -12.35
CA GLU A 51 7.81 4.04 -11.81
C GLU A 51 6.88 5.24 -12.06
N ARG A 52 6.32 5.32 -13.27
CA ARG A 52 5.33 6.34 -13.62
C ARG A 52 4.07 6.22 -12.78
N MET A 53 3.56 4.99 -12.62
CA MET A 53 2.35 4.72 -11.82
C MET A 53 2.58 5.10 -10.35
N PHE A 54 3.71 4.70 -9.76
CA PHE A 54 4.04 5.07 -8.38
C PHE A 54 4.18 6.59 -8.21
N SER A 55 4.79 7.26 -9.19
CA SER A 55 4.96 8.73 -9.17
C SER A 55 3.64 9.50 -9.24
N GLN A 56 2.58 8.90 -9.79
CA GLN A 56 1.23 9.49 -9.81
C GLN A 56 0.46 9.24 -8.51
N ILE A 57 0.58 8.03 -7.95
CA ILE A 57 -0.15 7.62 -6.74
C ILE A 57 0.32 8.39 -5.49
N LEU A 58 1.62 8.67 -5.37
CA LEU A 58 2.16 9.35 -4.18
C LEU A 58 1.57 10.75 -3.94
N PRO A 59 1.47 11.63 -4.95
CA PRO A 59 0.73 12.89 -4.85
C PRO A 59 -0.74 12.70 -4.46
N GLU A 60 -1.46 11.78 -5.09
CA GLU A 60 -2.87 11.50 -4.78
C GLU A 60 -3.07 11.07 -3.31
N MET A 61 -2.17 10.23 -2.80
CA MET A 61 -2.18 9.82 -1.39
C MET A 61 -1.89 11.00 -0.44
N ALA A 62 -1.02 11.93 -0.84
CA ALA A 62 -0.73 13.13 -0.07
C ALA A 62 -1.94 14.09 -0.05
N GLU A 63 -2.58 14.33 -1.20
CA GLU A 63 -3.77 15.17 -1.34
C GLU A 63 -4.95 14.63 -0.52
N THR A 64 -5.14 13.31 -0.52
CA THR A 64 -6.18 12.65 0.26
C THR A 64 -5.87 12.57 1.76
N ARG A 65 -4.73 13.11 2.22
CA ARG A 65 -4.24 13.02 3.62
C ARG A 65 -4.22 11.59 4.14
N MET A 66 -3.94 10.64 3.25
CA MET A 66 -3.82 9.23 3.60
C MET A 66 -2.63 9.00 4.55
N PHE A 67 -1.62 9.85 4.45
CA PHE A 67 -0.51 9.94 5.40
C PHE A 67 -0.67 11.17 6.31
N PRO A 68 -0.35 11.04 7.61
CA PRO A 68 -0.20 12.21 8.45
C PRO A 68 0.89 13.14 7.88
N PRO A 69 0.73 14.47 7.96
CA PRO A 69 1.84 15.38 7.71
C PRO A 69 3.01 15.03 8.65
N LEU A 70 4.23 15.11 8.11
CA LEU A 70 5.48 14.88 8.84
C LEU A 70 5.60 15.79 10.07
#